data_AF-A0A7C5FP98-F1
#
_entry.id   AF-A0A7C5FP98-F1
#
_cell.length_a   1.000
_cell.length_b   1.000
_cell.length_c   1.000
_cell.angle_alpha   90.00
_cell.angle_beta   90.00
_cell.angle_gamma   90.00
#
_symmetry.space_group_name_H-M   'P 1'
#
loop_
_entity.id
_entity.type
_entity.pdbx_description
1 polymer ?
#
loop_
_entity_poly.entity_id
_entity_poly.type
_entity_poly.pdbx_seq_one_letter_code
_entity_poly.pdbx_strand_id
1 'polypeptide(L)' 'MKIRHAVHILQQGGLIAYPTEAVFGLGCLPEHLHSIKRLLQIKQRPIEKGLILVASDFYQLEPYLAELKPEILH' A
#
# COMPACT_ATOMS: atom_id res chain seq x y z
N MET A 1 -0.07 -18.75 -2.40
CA MET A 1 -0.84 -18.06 -3.46
C MET A 1 0.06 -17.86 -4.67
N LYS A 2 -0.37 -18.17 -5.89
CA LYS A 2 0.43 -17.85 -7.11
C LYS A 2 0.41 -16.33 -7.33
N ILE A 3 1.54 -15.71 -7.69
CA ILE A 3 1.67 -14.26 -7.88
C ILE A 3 0.55 -13.69 -8.78
N ARG A 4 0.22 -14.38 -9.88
CA ARG A 4 -0.86 -13.96 -10.79
C ARG A 4 -2.22 -13.84 -10.12
N HIS A 5 -2.52 -14.72 -9.16
CA HIS A 5 -3.77 -14.63 -8.40
C HIS A 5 -3.74 -13.44 -7.43
N ALA A 6 -2.59 -13.14 -6.82
CA ALA A 6 -2.38 -11.95 -6.00
C ALA A 6 -2.71 -10.67 -6.78
N VAL A 7 -2.16 -10.57 -7.99
CA VAL A 7 -2.34 -9.44 -8.89
C VAL A 7 -3.82 -9.28 -9.24
N HIS A 8 -4.51 -10.39 -9.57
CA HIS A 8 -5.95 -10.34 -9.85
C HIS A 8 -6.74 -9.83 -8.65
N ILE A 9 -6.46 -10.32 -7.44
CA ILE A 9 -7.13 -9.86 -6.21
C ILE A 9 -6.91 -8.35 -6.00
N LEU A 10 -5.67 -7.88 -6.15
CA LEU A 10 -5.32 -6.46 -6.01
C LEU A 10 -6.06 -5.58 -7.02
N GLN A 11 -6.07 -5.98 -8.29
CA GLN A 11 -6.77 -5.27 -9.37
C GLN A 11 -8.29 -5.18 -9.13
N GLN A 12 -8.87 -6.12 -8.40
CA GLN A 12 -10.30 -6.10 -8.01
C GLN A 12 -10.56 -5.34 -6.70
N GLY A 13 -9.57 -4.63 -6.14
CA GLY A 13 -9.73 -3.93 -4.85
C GLY A 13 -9.67 -4.83 -3.62
N GLY A 14 -9.18 -6.06 -3.78
CA GLY A 14 -8.91 -6.97 -2.68
C GLY A 14 -7.66 -6.60 -1.88
N LEU A 15 -7.50 -7.29 -0.76
CA LEU A 15 -6.33 -7.19 0.11
C LEU A 15 -5.53 -8.48 0.01
N ILE A 16 -4.21 -8.38 0.09
CA ILE A 16 -3.31 -9.55 0.15
C ILE A 16 -2.41 -9.47 1.36
N ALA A 17 -2.14 -10.62 1.97
CA ALA A 17 -1.03 -10.77 2.88
C ALA A 17 0.20 -11.24 2.08
N TYR A 18 1.34 -10.61 2.30
CA TYR A 18 2.59 -10.92 1.58
C TYR A 18 3.77 -10.98 2.57
N PRO A 19 4.71 -11.92 2.37
CA PRO A 19 5.88 -12.02 3.24
C PRO A 19 6.83 -10.83 3.00
N THR A 20 7.46 -10.34 4.07
CA THR A 20 8.67 -9.49 4.01
C THR A 20 9.80 -10.18 4.77
N GLU A 21 10.97 -9.53 4.88
CA GLU A 21 12.14 -10.03 5.59
C GLU A 21 11.89 -10.30 7.07
N ALA A 22 10.95 -9.58 7.70
CA ALA A 22 10.71 -9.66 9.15
C ALA A 22 9.31 -10.13 9.50
N VAL A 23 8.27 -9.63 8.82
CA VAL A 23 6.87 -9.88 9.17
C VAL A 23 6.02 -9.98 7.91
N PHE A 24 4.79 -10.48 8.04
CA PHE A 24 3.82 -10.37 6.95
C PHE A 24 3.28 -8.94 6.85
N GLY A 25 3.31 -8.40 5.65
CA GLY A 25 2.55 -7.23 5.27
C GLY A 25 1.11 -7.60 4.93
N LEU A 26 0.17 -6.70 5.23
CA LEU A 26 -1.19 -6.72 4.69
C LEU A 26 -1.38 -5.44 3.90
N GLY A 27 -1.68 -5.57 2.61
CA GLY A 27 -1.69 -4.44 1.68
C GLY A 27 -2.76 -4.53 0.60
N CYS A 28 -2.92 -3.41 -0.10
CA CYS A 28 -3.83 -3.20 -1.22
C CYS A 28 -3.24 -2.17 -2.19
N LEU A 29 -3.89 -1.95 -3.33
CA LEU A 29 -3.55 -0.88 -4.24
C LEU A 29 -3.91 0.50 -3.64
N PRO A 30 -3.00 1.50 -3.67
CA PRO A 30 -3.24 2.83 -3.11
C PRO A 30 -4.30 3.64 -3.85
N GLU A 31 -4.58 3.33 -5.11
CA GLU A 31 -5.62 3.96 -5.93
C GLU A 31 -7.03 3.58 -5.46
N HIS A 32 -7.15 2.50 -4.69
CA HIS A 32 -8.42 1.97 -4.22
C HIS A 32 -8.70 2.42 -2.77
N LEU A 33 -9.28 3.63 -2.63
CA LEU A 33 -9.64 4.20 -1.32
C LEU A 33 -10.50 3.27 -0.45
N HIS A 34 -11.38 2.47 -1.06
CA HIS A 34 -12.21 1.51 -0.34
C HIS A 34 -11.37 0.37 0.27
N SER A 35 -10.33 -0.09 -0.42
CA SER A 35 -9.40 -1.11 0.07
C SER A 35 -8.56 -0.57 1.22
N ILE A 36 -8.13 0.69 1.16
CA ILE A 36 -7.43 1.37 2.26
C ILE A 36 -8.30 1.44 3.52
N LYS A 37 -9.57 1.86 3.38
CA LYS A 37 -10.52 1.89 4.50
C LYS A 37 -10.71 0.50 5.12
N ARG A 38 -10.88 -0.53 4.28
CA ARG A 38 -11.00 -1.93 4.72
C ARG A 38 -9.73 -2.41 5.41
N LEU A 39 -8.55 -2.03 4.92
CA LEU A 39 -7.25 -2.36 5.52
C LEU A 39 -7.14 -1.77 6.93
N LEU A 40 -7.47 -0.49 7.10
CA LEU A 40 -7.45 0.18 8.41
C LEU A 40 -8.44 -0.44 9.39
N GLN A 41 -9.64 -0.79 8.92
CA GLN A 41 -10.66 -1.49 9.73
C GLN A 41 -10.16 -2.85 10.22
N ILE A 42 -9.59 -3.68 9.33
CA ILE A 42 -9.06 -5.01 9.70
C ILE A 42 -7.90 -4.88 10.69
N LYS A 43 -7.00 -3.92 10.47
CA LYS A 43 -5.84 -3.68 11.35
C LYS A 43 -6.22 -2.97 12.65
N GLN A 44 -7.46 -2.50 12.79
CA GLN A 44 -7.90 -1.65 13.89
C GLN A 44 -6.94 -0.47 14.11
N ARG A 45 -6.47 0.13 13.00
CA ARG A 45 -5.40 1.13 13.01
C ARG A 45 -6.00 2.53 12.79
N PRO A 46 -5.68 3.51 13.65
CA PRO A 46 -6.03 4.92 13.41
C PRO A 46 -5.36 5.45 12.14
N ILE A 47 -6.07 6.26 11.35
CA ILE A 47 -5.60 6.77 10.05
C ILE A 47 -4.41 7.73 10.20
N GLU A 48 -4.34 8.43 11.34
CA GLU A 48 -3.31 9.43 11.66
C GLU A 48 -1.92 8.81 11.75
N LYS A 49 -1.83 7.49 11.97
CA LYS A 49 -0.55 6.75 12.01
C LYS A 49 0.01 6.45 10.62
N GLY A 50 -0.67 6.84 9.55
CA GLY A 50 -0.28 6.58 8.18
C GLY A 50 -0.18 5.11 7.79
N LEU A 51 0.16 4.91 6.52
CA LEU A 51 0.46 3.62 5.89
C LEU A 51 1.76 3.76 5.09
N ILE A 52 2.40 2.63 4.78
CA ILE A 52 3.63 2.59 3.99
C ILE A 52 3.26 2.32 2.53
N LEU A 53 3.84 3.07 1.60
CA LEU A 53 3.81 2.77 0.17
C LEU A 53 5.03 1.90 -0.17
N VAL A 54 4.80 0.82 -0.91
CA VAL A 54 5.84 -0.10 -1.39
C VAL A 54 5.81 -0.08 -2.90
N ALA A 55 6.94 0.26 -3.51
CA ALA A 55 7.12 0.38 -4.94
C ALA A 55 8.34 -0.43 -5.39
N SER A 56 8.31 -0.95 -6.62
CA SER A 56 9.50 -1.55 -7.24
C SER A 56 10.45 -0.50 -7.80
N ASP A 57 9.90 0.65 -8.19
CA ASP A 57 10.61 1.73 -8.87
C ASP A 57 10.17 3.09 -8.33
N PHE A 58 11.10 4.03 -8.22
CA PHE A 58 10.83 5.36 -7.64
C PHE A 58 9.73 6.13 -8.37
N TYR A 59 9.66 6.02 -9.70
CA TYR A 59 8.65 6.68 -10.53
C TYR A 59 7.21 6.36 -10.10
N GLN A 60 6.96 5.18 -9.51
CA GLN A 60 5.63 4.81 -9.01
C GLN A 60 5.20 5.65 -7.81
N LEU A 61 6.15 6.25 -7.10
CA LEU A 61 5.88 7.09 -5.93
C LEU A 61 5.61 8.54 -6.31
N GLU A 62 6.08 9.02 -7.46
CA GLU A 62 5.96 10.43 -7.88
C GLU A 62 4.56 11.04 -7.66
N PRO A 63 3.44 10.36 -8.00
CA PRO A 63 2.10 10.92 -7.77
C PRO A 63 1.78 11.20 -6.29
N TYR A 64 2.46 10.51 -5.37
CA TYR A 64 2.27 10.60 -3.93
C TYR A 64 3.27 11.55 -3.26
N LEU A 65 4.30 12.00 -3.98
CA LEU A 65 5.33 12.91 -3.44
C LEU A 65 4.99 14.39 -3.67
N ALA A 66 3.95 14.70 -4.46
CA ALA A 66 3.61 16.06 -4.88
C ALA A 66 3.36 17.05 -3.72
N GLU A 67 3.00 16.56 -2.54
CA GLU A 67 2.77 17.37 -1.33
C GLU A 67 3.95 17.37 -0.35
N LEU A 68 5.04 16.65 -0.66
CA LEU A 68 6.22 16.66 0.19
C LEU A 68 7.00 17.96 0.00
N LYS A 69 7.41 18.57 1.11
CA LYS A 69 8.24 19.76 1.09
C LYS A 69 9.57 19.46 0.38
N PRO A 70 10.13 20.42 -0.38
CA PRO A 70 11.41 20.25 -1.08
C PRO A 70 12.53 19.74 -0.18
N GLU A 71 12.51 20.11 1.10
CA GLU A 71 13.52 19.70 2.10
C GLU A 71 13.62 18.18 2.32
N ILE A 72 12.60 17.40 1.95
CA ILE A 72 12.55 15.94 2.14
C ILE A 72 13.05 15.18 0.88
N LEU A 73 13.13 15.86 -0.27
CA LEU A 73 13.47 15.27 -1.58
C LEU A 73 14.97 15.32 -1.93
N HIS A 74 15.82 15.75 -1.00
CA HIS A 74 17.28 15.89 -1.16
C HIS A 74 18.07 14.77 -0.49
#